data_AF-A0A1D6NV14-F1
#
_entry.id   AF-A0A1D6NV14-F1
#
_cell.length_a   1.000
_cell.length_b   1.000
_cell.length_c   1.000
_cell.angle_alpha   90.00
_cell.angle_beta   90.00
_cell.angle_gamma   90.00
#
_symmetry.space_group_name_H-M   'P 1'
#
loop_
_entity.id
_entity.type
_entity.pdbx_description
1 polymer ?
#
loop_
_entity_poly.entity_id
_entity_poly.type
_entity_poly.pdbx_seq_one_letter_code
_entity_poly.pdbx_strand_id
1 'polypeptide(L)'
;MMDCLYAKCTPCITDCVMAELEKLGQKYRVALRIAKDPRFQRLACTHKGTYADDCIVERVTQHKCYIVATCDRDLKRRIRKVPGVPIMYITRHRYSIERLPEATIGGAPRI
;
A
#
# COMPACT_ATOMS: atom_id res chain seq x y z
N MET A 1 11.28 -1.31 -0.05
CA MET A 1 10.40 -2.50 0.04
C MET A 1 11.23 -3.77 0.08
N MET A 2 12.12 -4.01 -0.89
CA MET A 2 12.99 -5.20 -0.92
C MET A 2 13.81 -5.38 0.36
N ASP A 3 14.44 -4.32 0.88
CA ASP A 3 15.22 -4.41 2.14
C ASP A 3 14.37 -4.70 3.39
N CYS A 4 13.05 -4.49 3.32
CA CYS A 4 12.12 -4.76 4.44
C CYS A 4 11.51 -6.16 4.35
N LEU A 5 11.29 -6.67 3.13
CA LEU A 5 10.66 -7.97 2.91
C LEU A 5 11.67 -9.08 2.59
N TYR A 6 12.92 -8.73 2.33
CA TYR A 6 13.97 -9.64 1.86
C TYR A 6 13.55 -10.51 0.66
N ALA A 7 12.64 -9.98 -0.16
CA ALA A 7 12.05 -10.67 -1.30
C ALA A 7 11.79 -9.71 -2.46
N LYS A 8 11.63 -10.27 -3.67
CA LYS A 8 11.21 -9.49 -4.85
C LYS A 8 9.84 -8.87 -4.58
N CYS A 9 9.75 -7.55 -4.74
CA CYS A 9 8.51 -6.80 -4.54
C CYS A 9 8.02 -6.23 -5.86
N THR A 10 6.75 -6.47 -6.20
CA THR A 10 6.07 -5.78 -7.31
C THR A 10 5.14 -4.72 -6.71
N PRO A 11 5.49 -3.42 -6.76
CA PRO A 11 4.59 -2.40 -6.26
C PRO A 11 3.39 -2.27 -7.20
N CYS A 12 2.19 -2.15 -6.63
CA CYS A 12 0.96 -2.01 -7.37
C CYS A 12 0.31 -0.66 -7.06
N ILE A 13 -0.32 -0.04 -8.06
CA ILE A 13 -1.10 1.19 -7.90
C ILE A 13 -2.46 1.02 -8.58
N THR A 14 -3.53 1.37 -7.87
CA THR A 14 -4.89 1.33 -8.42
C THR A 14 -5.21 2.61 -9.20
N ASP A 15 -6.17 2.54 -10.12
CA ASP A 15 -6.59 3.71 -10.89
C ASP A 15 -7.08 4.86 -10.01
N CYS A 16 -7.83 4.56 -8.95
CA CYS A 16 -8.34 5.57 -8.02
C CYS A 16 -7.22 6.29 -7.26
N VAL A 17 -6.17 5.58 -6.80
CA VAL A 17 -5.01 6.19 -6.13
C VAL A 17 -4.28 7.12 -7.10
N MET A 18 -4.17 6.74 -8.37
CA MET A 18 -3.54 7.61 -9.35
C MET A 18 -4.39 8.85 -9.64
N ALA A 19 -5.70 8.68 -9.77
CA ALA A 19 -6.61 9.79 -9.99
C ALA A 19 -6.59 10.77 -8.80
N GLU A 20 -6.50 10.29 -7.56
CA GLU A 20 -6.28 11.15 -6.39
C GLU A 20 -4.94 11.88 -6.46
N LEU A 21 -3.85 11.17 -6.80
CA LEU A 21 -2.53 11.79 -6.90
C LEU A 21 -2.44 12.85 -8.01
N GLU A 22 -3.18 12.67 -9.11
CA GLU A 22 -3.32 13.67 -10.18
C GLU A 22 -4.11 14.91 -9.72
N LYS A 23 -5.16 14.71 -8.90
CA LYS A 23 -5.96 15.81 -8.33
C LYS A 23 -5.18 16.67 -7.33
N LEU A 24 -4.17 16.12 -6.66
CA LEU A 24 -3.33 16.87 -5.71
C LEU A 24 -2.44 17.94 -6.38
N GLY A 25 -2.38 17.97 -7.72
CA GLY A 25 -1.78 19.05 -8.50
C GLY A 25 -0.25 19.09 -8.45
N GLN A 26 0.32 20.26 -8.76
CA GLN A 26 1.75 20.40 -9.06
C GLN A 26 2.67 20.08 -7.88
N LYS A 27 2.21 20.28 -6.64
CA LYS A 27 2.99 19.97 -5.42
C LYS A 27 3.42 18.50 -5.37
N TYR A 28 2.65 17.60 -5.97
CA TYR A 28 2.89 16.15 -5.97
C TYR A 28 3.41 15.63 -7.31
N ARG A 29 3.90 16.51 -8.20
CA ARG A 29 4.39 16.12 -9.54
C ARG A 29 5.49 15.07 -9.50
N VAL A 30 6.42 15.15 -8.53
CA VAL A 30 7.49 14.15 -8.38
C VAL A 30 6.91 12.79 -7.99
N ALA A 31 5.96 12.77 -7.03
CA ALA A 31 5.26 11.55 -6.64
C ALA A 31 4.48 10.95 -7.81
N LEU A 32 3.77 11.79 -8.59
CA LEU A 32 3.05 11.38 -9.80
C LEU A 32 3.99 10.74 -10.84
N ARG A 33 5.19 11.29 -11.03
CA ARG A 33 6.19 10.71 -11.95
C ARG A 33 6.70 9.35 -11.46
N ILE A 34 6.96 9.20 -10.16
CA ILE A 34 7.38 7.94 -9.54
C ILE A 34 6.26 6.89 -9.65
N ALA A 35 5.01 7.28 -9.44
CA ALA A 35 3.85 6.40 -9.56
C ALA A 35 3.59 5.91 -11.00
N LYS A 36 4.11 6.63 -12.01
CA LYS A 36 4.06 6.26 -13.44
C LYS A 36 5.28 5.45 -13.91
N ASP A 37 6.18 5.09 -13.00
CA ASP A 37 7.34 4.25 -13.31
C ASP A 37 6.87 2.85 -13.77
N PRO A 38 7.43 2.28 -14.86
CA PRO A 38 7.00 0.99 -15.41
C PRO A 38 7.19 -0.20 -14.46
N ARG A 39 7.95 -0.03 -13.37
CA ARG A 39 8.08 -1.03 -12.31
C ARG A 39 6.82 -1.17 -11.46
N PHE A 40 5.90 -0.20 -11.52
CA PHE A 40 4.60 -0.27 -10.86
C PHE A 40 3.60 -1.01 -11.74
N GLN A 41 2.98 -2.05 -11.19
CA GLN A 41 1.86 -2.72 -11.83
C GLN A 41 0.59 -1.88 -11.64
N ARG A 42 -0.05 -1.53 -12.74
CA ARG A 42 -1.34 -0.83 -12.71
C ARG A 42 -2.48 -1.80 -12.47
N LEU A 43 -3.32 -1.52 -11.48
CA LEU A 43 -4.51 -2.31 -11.17
C LEU A 43 -5.77 -1.56 -11.56
N ALA A 44 -6.52 -2.11 -12.51
CA ALA A 44 -7.77 -1.53 -12.98
C ALA A 44 -8.84 -1.54 -11.88
N CYS A 45 -9.55 -0.41 -11.72
CA CYS A 45 -10.69 -0.29 -10.82
C CYS A 45 -12.01 -0.53 -11.56
N THR A 46 -12.97 -1.19 -10.92
CA THR A 46 -14.31 -1.47 -11.48
C THR A 46 -15.43 -0.63 -10.83
N HIS A 47 -15.08 0.24 -9.87
CA HIS A 47 -16.03 1.08 -9.15
C HIS A 47 -16.09 2.50 -9.73
N LYS A 48 -17.18 3.21 -9.43
CA LYS A 48 -17.28 4.65 -9.71
C LYS A 48 -16.55 5.46 -8.65
N GLY A 49 -16.16 6.68 -9.00
CA GLY A 49 -15.44 7.58 -8.08
C GLY A 49 -13.97 7.22 -7.89
N THR A 50 -13.27 8.01 -7.08
CA THR A 50 -11.81 7.89 -6.91
C THR A 50 -11.38 7.73 -5.46
N TYR A 51 -12.30 7.40 -4.53
CA TYR A 51 -11.93 7.30 -3.12
C TYR A 51 -11.10 6.03 -2.89
N ALA A 52 -9.79 6.20 -2.70
CA ALA A 52 -8.85 5.10 -2.73
C ALA A 52 -8.99 4.14 -1.54
N ASP A 53 -9.35 4.65 -0.36
CA ASP A 53 -9.43 3.85 0.85
C ASP A 53 -10.46 2.71 0.72
N ASP A 54 -11.63 3.02 0.17
CA ASP A 54 -12.68 2.02 -0.06
C ASP A 54 -12.26 0.99 -1.10
N CYS A 55 -11.65 1.45 -2.20
CA CYS A 55 -11.10 0.57 -3.23
C CYS A 55 -10.08 -0.42 -2.66
N ILE A 56 -9.13 0.08 -1.86
CA ILE A 56 -8.07 -0.74 -1.26
C ILE A 56 -8.69 -1.76 -0.30
N VAL A 57 -9.59 -1.32 0.59
CA VAL A 57 -10.25 -2.20 1.56
C VAL A 57 -11.06 -3.29 0.87
N GLU A 58 -11.86 -2.94 -0.14
CA GLU A 58 -12.66 -3.91 -0.90
C GLU A 58 -11.76 -4.92 -1.60
N ARG A 59 -10.74 -4.44 -2.32
CA ARG A 59 -9.80 -5.29 -3.07
C ARG A 59 -9.09 -6.30 -2.17
N VAL A 60 -8.55 -5.88 -1.02
CA VAL A 60 -7.83 -6.80 -0.14
C VAL A 60 -8.75 -7.69 0.70
N THR A 61 -10.03 -7.31 0.82
CA THR A 61 -11.06 -8.18 1.40
C THR A 61 -11.39 -9.33 0.46
N GLN A 62 -11.53 -9.04 -0.84
CA GLN A 62 -11.78 -10.04 -1.89
C GLN A 62 -10.54 -10.90 -2.17
N HIS A 63 -9.36 -10.27 -2.26
CA HIS A 63 -8.10 -10.90 -2.62
C HIS A 63 -7.05 -10.66 -1.54
N LYS A 64 -6.84 -11.66 -0.68
CA LYS A 64 -5.88 -11.61 0.44
C LYS A 64 -4.42 -11.86 0.02
N CYS A 65 -4.06 -11.48 -1.20
CA CYS A 65 -2.73 -11.68 -1.80
C CYS A 65 -1.92 -10.38 -1.89
N TYR A 66 -2.30 -9.36 -1.11
CA TYR A 66 -1.67 -8.05 -1.13
C TYR A 66 -1.11 -7.66 0.24
N ILE A 67 -0.03 -6.88 0.22
CA ILE A 67 0.45 -6.10 1.36
C ILE A 67 -0.01 -4.66 1.12
N VAL A 68 -0.68 -4.04 2.09
CA VAL A 68 -1.13 -2.65 1.97
C VAL A 68 -0.05 -1.72 2.49
N ALA A 69 0.52 -0.89 1.62
CA ALA A 69 1.47 0.15 2.00
C ALA A 69 0.74 1.47 2.29
N THR A 70 0.57 1.84 3.57
CA THR A 70 -0.06 3.12 3.94
C THR A 70 0.50 3.70 5.24
N CYS A 71 0.53 5.04 5.33
CA CYS A 71 0.78 5.76 6.58
C CYS A 71 -0.49 6.34 7.19
N ASP A 72 -1.64 6.24 6.52
CA ASP A 72 -2.92 6.77 7.00
C ASP A 72 -3.44 5.97 8.21
N ARG A 73 -3.85 6.67 9.26
CA ARG A 73 -4.24 6.04 10.53
C ARG A 73 -5.60 5.34 10.43
N ASP A 74 -6.54 5.92 9.69
CA ASP A 74 -7.90 5.40 9.57
C ASP A 74 -7.93 4.21 8.60
N LEU A 75 -7.21 4.29 7.48
CA LEU A 75 -7.03 3.15 6.58
C LEU A 75 -6.35 1.98 7.30
N LYS A 76 -5.29 2.22 8.09
CA LYS A 76 -4.69 1.16 8.93
C LYS A 76 -5.71 0.52 9.86
N ARG A 77 -6.54 1.31 10.54
CA ARG A 77 -7.59 0.78 11.43
C ARG A 77 -8.59 -0.10 10.67
N ARG A 78 -8.94 0.27 9.43
CA ARG A 78 -9.84 -0.51 8.56
C ARG A 78 -9.17 -1.81 8.11
N ILE A 79 -7.93 -1.77 7.63
CA ILE A 79 -7.19 -2.95 7.14
C ILE A 79 -6.88 -3.95 8.26
N ARG A 80 -6.65 -3.49 9.49
CA ARG A 80 -6.47 -4.40 10.64
C ARG A 80 -7.69 -5.30 10.92
N LYS A 81 -8.89 -4.87 10.52
CA LYS A 81 -10.10 -5.70 10.62
C LYS A 81 -10.13 -6.82 9.57
N VAL A 82 -9.37 -6.69 8.48
CA VAL A 82 -9.25 -7.74 7.46
C VAL A 82 -8.17 -8.74 7.89
N PRO A 83 -8.50 -10.02 8.10
CA PRO A 83 -7.52 -11.02 8.49
C PRO A 83 -6.65 -11.43 7.30
N GLY A 84 -5.35 -11.66 7.54
CA GLY A 84 -4.40 -12.12 6.53
C GLY A 84 -3.84 -11.04 5.62
N VAL A 85 -4.08 -9.76 5.90
CA VAL A 85 -3.55 -8.64 5.12
C VAL A 85 -2.48 -7.90 5.94
N PRO A 86 -1.19 -8.00 5.57
CA PRO A 86 -0.12 -7.24 6.20
C PRO A 86 -0.16 -5.77 5.82
N ILE A 87 0.35 -4.92 6.71
CA ILE A 87 0.41 -3.47 6.49
C ILE A 87 1.87 -3.02 6.54
N MET A 88 2.34 -2.39 5.46
CA MET A 88 3.65 -1.74 5.38
C MET A 88 3.51 -0.24 5.58
N TYR A 89 4.43 0.39 6.31
CA TYR A 89 4.44 1.83 6.54
C TYR A 89 5.87 2.36 6.71
N ILE A 90 6.03 3.68 6.64
CA ILE A 90 7.33 4.33 6.82
C ILE A 90 7.45 4.82 8.26
N THR A 91 8.56 4.50 8.91
CA THR A 91 8.95 5.03 10.22
C THR A 91 10.47 5.13 10.31
N ARG A 92 11.01 6.18 10.93
CA ARG A 92 12.46 6.39 11.10
C ARG A 92 13.28 6.18 9.81
N HIS A 93 12.81 6.74 8.69
CA HIS A 93 13.43 6.62 7.36
C HIS A 93 13.53 5.19 6.81
N ARG A 94 12.79 4.22 7.37
CA ARG A 94 12.76 2.83 6.91
C ARG A 94 11.32 2.37 6.70
N TYR A 95 11.15 1.36 5.85
CA TYR A 95 9.90 0.61 5.80
C TYR A 95 9.82 -0.33 7.01
N SER A 96 8.63 -0.45 7.57
CA SER A 96 8.30 -1.42 8.61
C SER A 96 7.00 -2.11 8.23
N ILE A 97 6.83 -3.34 8.69
CA ILE A 97 5.66 -4.15 8.37
C ILE A 97 5.04 -4.71 9.65
N GLU A 98 3.71 -4.69 9.72
CA GLU A 98 2.93 -5.36 10.76
C GLU A 98 2.12 -6.52 10.15
N ARG A 99 1.82 -7.52 10.99
CA ARG A 99 0.96 -8.69 10.67
C ARG A 99 1.48 -9.57 9.52
N LEU A 100 2.78 -9.56 9.24
CA LEU A 100 3.44 -10.58 8.43
C LEU A 100 4.02 -11.65 9.38
N PRO A 101 3.53 -12.90 9.36
CA PRO A 101 3.96 -13.94 10.31
C PRO A 101 5.49 -14.13 10.33
N GLU A 102 6.10 -14.21 9.14
CA GLU A 102 7.54 -14.47 8.97
C GLU A 102 8.44 -13.26 9.27
N ALA A 103 7.93 -12.02 9.17
CA ALA A 103 8.71 -10.83 9.54
C ALA A 103 9.06 -10.79 11.04
N THR A 104 8.29 -11.51 11.86
CA THR A 104 8.55 -11.65 13.30
C THR A 104 9.81 -12.46 13.61
N ILE A 105 10.28 -13.30 12.67
CA ILE A 105 11.49 -14.13 12.83
C ILE A 105 12.77 -13.32 12.55
N GLY A 106 12.67 -12.26 11.73
CA GLY A 106 13.79 -11.41 11.31
C GLY A 106 14.04 -10.15 12.14
N GLY A 107 13.47 -10.03 13.35
CA GLY A 107 13.76 -8.89 14.24
C GLY A 107 13.01 -7.59 13.91
N ALA A 108 11.85 -7.66 13.26
CA ALA A 108 10.97 -6.49 13.17
C ALA A 108 10.58 -6.02 14.59
N PRO A 109 10.67 -4.72 14.90
CA PRO A 109 10.41 -4.22 16.25
C PRO A 109 8.98 -4.56 16.65
N ARG A 110 8.85 -5.29 17.76
CA ARG A 110 7.57 -5.48 18.46
C ARG A 110 7.13 -4.11 18.96
N ILE A 111 6.00 -3.63 18.46
CA ILE A 111 5.26 -2.54 19.12
C ILE A 111 4.34 -3.18 20.16
#